data_AF-A0A517TK92-F1
#
_entry.id   AF-A0A517TK92-F1
#
_cell.length_a   1.000
_cell.length_b   1.000
_cell.length_c   1.000
_cell.angle_alpha   90.00
_cell.angle_beta   90.00
_cell.angle_gamma   90.00
#
_symmetry.space_group_name_H-M   'P 1'
#
loop_
_entity.id
_entity.type
_entity.pdbx_description
1 polymer ?
#
loop_
_entity_poly.entity_id
_entity_poly.type
_entity_poly.pdbx_seq_one_letter_code
_entity_poly.pdbx_strand_id
1 'polypeptide(L)'
;MKKRGQHSPSGRIYQVAKGVGRFAAARLASSLLVETKQKGEKQGVSALLDWGSFSEDSYLDEIVIDYQVGEIESVKSGTSLSTVSLWARLFALL
;
A
#
# COMPACT_ATOMS: atom_id res chain seq x y z
N MET A 1 -15.75 -8.05 12.77
CA MET A 1 -17.20 -7.78 12.59
C MET A 1 -17.39 -6.72 11.50
N LYS A 2 -18.30 -6.92 10.53
CA LYS A 2 -18.66 -5.89 9.53
C LYS A 2 -19.34 -4.74 10.26
N LYS A 3 -18.73 -3.55 10.31
CA LYS A 3 -19.33 -2.32 10.86
C LYS A 3 -20.54 -1.93 9.99
N ARG A 4 -21.73 -2.43 10.33
CA ARG A 4 -22.98 -2.09 9.62
C ARG A 4 -23.34 -0.64 9.94
N GLY A 5 -23.71 0.14 8.93
CA GLY A 5 -24.18 1.52 9.08
C GLY A 5 -23.10 2.60 9.21
N GLN A 6 -21.81 2.28 9.02
CA GLN A 6 -20.80 3.34 8.97
C GLN A 6 -20.68 3.90 7.55
N HIS A 7 -20.80 5.21 7.46
CA HIS A 7 -20.62 6.00 6.26
C HIS A 7 -19.34 6.82 6.37
N SER A 8 -18.72 7.15 5.24
CA SER A 8 -17.68 8.18 5.20
C SER A 8 -18.24 9.52 5.69
N PRO A 9 -17.39 10.49 6.04
CA PRO A 9 -17.83 11.84 6.35
C PRO A 9 -18.72 12.46 5.26
N SER A 10 -18.58 12.00 4.01
CA SER A 10 -19.39 12.37 2.85
C SER A 10 -20.62 11.48 2.59
N GLY A 11 -20.99 10.59 3.52
CA GLY A 11 -22.20 9.76 3.41
C GLY A 11 -22.07 8.49 2.57
N ARG A 12 -20.88 8.17 2.03
CA ARG A 12 -20.68 6.94 1.26
C ARG A 12 -20.57 5.72 2.19
N ILE A 13 -21.31 4.67 1.91
CA ILE A 13 -21.19 3.40 2.67
C ILE A 13 -19.77 2.87 2.53
N TYR A 14 -19.12 2.51 3.64
CA TYR A 14 -17.83 1.83 3.59
C TYR A 14 -17.98 0.42 2.99
N GLN A 15 -17.38 0.18 1.82
CA GLN A 15 -17.58 -1.04 1.04
C GLN A 15 -16.57 -2.18 1.31
N VAL A 16 -15.74 -2.09 2.35
CA VAL A 16 -14.68 -3.09 2.59
C VAL A 16 -14.80 -3.64 4.01
N ALA A 17 -15.18 -4.92 4.11
CA ALA A 17 -15.36 -5.61 5.40
C ALA A 17 -14.27 -6.66 5.70
N LYS A 18 -13.57 -7.15 4.67
CA LYS A 18 -12.66 -8.30 4.76
C LYS A 18 -11.26 -8.08 4.15
N GLY A 19 -11.00 -6.91 3.58
CA GLY A 19 -9.69 -6.59 3.00
C GLY A 19 -9.36 -7.33 1.70
N VAL A 20 -10.35 -7.74 0.91
CA VAL A 20 -10.15 -8.51 -0.35
C VAL A 20 -9.22 -7.80 -1.34
N GLY A 21 -9.21 -6.46 -1.36
CA GLY A 21 -8.38 -5.67 -2.29
C GLY A 21 -6.88 -5.95 -2.20
N ARG A 22 -6.34 -6.24 -1.00
CA ARG A 22 -4.90 -6.56 -0.85
C ARG A 22 -4.54 -7.91 -1.46
N PHE A 23 -5.44 -8.89 -1.33
CA PHE A 23 -5.26 -10.22 -1.93
C PHE A 23 -5.37 -10.16 -3.45
N ALA A 24 -6.25 -9.30 -3.97
CA ALA A 24 -6.32 -9.04 -5.40
C ALA A 24 -5.01 -8.42 -5.92
N ALA A 25 -4.43 -7.44 -5.21
CA ALA A 25 -3.14 -6.85 -5.58
C ALA A 25 -2.00 -7.89 -5.61
N ALA A 26 -1.94 -8.80 -4.62
CA ALA A 26 -0.95 -9.88 -4.58
C ALA A 26 -1.12 -10.93 -5.70
N ARG A 27 -2.28 -10.99 -6.37
CA ARG A 27 -2.48 -11.82 -7.57
C ARG A 27 -2.05 -11.13 -8.85
N LEU A 28 -2.04 -9.80 -8.88
CA LEU A 28 -1.75 -9.01 -10.09
C LEU A 28 -0.25 -8.87 -10.36
N ALA A 29 0.58 -8.83 -9.31
CA ALA A 29 2.03 -8.73 -9.43
C ALA A 29 2.72 -9.33 -8.21
N SER A 30 4.01 -9.66 -8.34
CA SER A 30 4.86 -10.12 -7.22
C SER A 30 5.32 -8.99 -6.30
N SER A 31 5.22 -7.73 -6.72
CA SER A 31 5.57 -6.59 -5.89
C SER A 31 4.61 -5.41 -6.06
N LEU A 32 4.41 -4.65 -4.99
CA LEU A 32 3.55 -3.48 -4.95
C LEU A 32 4.28 -2.30 -4.32
N LEU A 33 4.38 -1.19 -5.04
CA LEU A 33 4.79 0.10 -4.49
C LEU A 33 3.55 0.80 -3.94
N VAL A 34 3.63 1.24 -2.69
CA VAL A 34 2.61 2.01 -1.99
C VAL A 34 3.20 3.37 -1.67
N GLU A 35 2.59 4.43 -2.19
CA GLU A 35 3.02 5.79 -1.90
C GLU A 35 1.85 6.55 -1.28
N THR A 36 2.08 7.20 -0.14
CA THR A 36 1.03 7.97 0.52
C THR A 36 1.53 9.29 1.06
N LYS A 37 0.72 10.33 0.85
CA LYS A 37 1.00 11.69 1.28
C LYS A 37 -0.26 12.29 1.87
N GLN A 38 -0.20 12.69 3.13
CA GLN A 38 -1.31 13.39 3.76
C GLN A 38 -1.48 14.77 3.12
N LYS A 39 -2.73 15.22 2.98
CA LYS A 39 -3.03 16.54 2.42
C LYS A 39 -2.41 17.64 3.29
N GLY A 40 -1.64 18.53 2.66
CA GLY A 40 -0.98 19.66 3.33
C GLY A 40 0.42 19.34 3.84
N GLU A 41 0.81 18.06 3.89
CA GLU A 41 2.17 17.66 4.25
C GLU A 41 3.11 17.78 3.06
N LYS A 42 4.38 18.12 3.34
CA LYS A 42 5.43 18.14 2.32
C LYS A 42 5.97 16.75 2.03
N GLN A 43 6.18 15.97 3.09
CA GLN A 43 6.70 14.61 3.04
C GLN A 43 5.56 13.59 2.95
N GLY A 44 5.87 12.43 2.40
CA GLY A 44 5.05 11.25 2.39
C GLY A 44 5.87 10.01 2.71
N VAL A 45 5.24 8.85 2.62
CA VAL A 45 5.86 7.55 2.83
C VAL A 45 5.72 6.71 1.57
N SER A 46 6.83 6.14 1.11
CA SER A 46 6.88 5.15 0.04
C SER A 46 7.32 3.81 0.64
N ALA A 47 6.59 2.74 0.36
CA ALA A 47 6.89 1.39 0.84
C ALA A 47 6.82 0.39 -0.31
N LEU A 48 7.81 -0.50 -0.39
CA LEU A 48 7.86 -1.57 -1.38
C LEU A 48 7.48 -2.89 -0.72
N LEU A 49 6.35 -3.46 -1.12
CA LEU A 49 5.90 -4.76 -0.66
C LEU A 49 6.36 -5.84 -1.64
N ASP A 50 7.09 -6.83 -1.15
CA ASP A 50 7.34 -8.09 -1.84
C ASP A 50 6.36 -9.15 -1.32
N TRP A 51 5.43 -9.58 -2.16
CA TRP A 51 4.45 -10.59 -1.77
C TRP A 51 5.09 -11.97 -1.55
N GLY A 52 6.26 -12.23 -2.13
CA GLY A 52 7.02 -13.46 -1.90
C GLY A 52 7.49 -13.60 -0.45
N SER A 53 7.66 -12.49 0.28
CA SER A 53 8.05 -12.51 1.69
C SER A 53 6.90 -12.97 2.63
N PHE A 54 5.66 -12.99 2.13
CA PHE A 54 4.49 -13.47 2.86
C PHE A 54 4.27 -14.96 2.58
N SER A 55 5.21 -15.80 3.01
CA SER A 55 5.13 -17.27 2.93
C SER A 55 4.46 -17.89 4.16
N GLU A 56 4.17 -19.19 4.11
CA GLU A 56 3.55 -19.92 5.23
C GLU A 56 4.50 -20.08 6.44
N ASP A 57 5.80 -19.87 6.24
CA ASP A 57 6.84 -20.10 7.25
C ASP A 57 7.18 -18.85 8.09
N SER A 58 6.54 -17.71 7.82
CA SER A 58 6.82 -16.43 8.47
C SER A 58 5.57 -15.83 9.11
N TYR A 59 5.70 -15.30 10.32
CA TYR A 59 4.65 -14.48 10.93
C TYR A 59 4.66 -13.05 10.37
N LEU A 60 3.51 -12.36 10.43
CA LEU A 60 3.36 -11.02 9.82
C LEU A 60 4.29 -9.96 10.43
N ASP A 61 4.65 -10.11 11.69
CA ASP A 61 5.57 -9.23 12.43
C ASP A 61 7.05 -9.54 12.15
N GLU A 62 7.35 -10.69 11.52
CA GLU A 62 8.70 -11.06 11.08
C GLU A 62 8.99 -10.55 9.67
N ILE A 63 7.97 -10.09 8.93
CA ILE A 63 8.12 -9.58 7.58
C ILE A 63 8.62 -8.14 7.63
N VAL A 64 9.89 -7.96 7.29
CA VAL A 64 10.49 -6.64 7.13
C VAL A 64 9.98 -5.99 5.85
N ILE A 65 9.50 -4.75 5.96
CA ILE A 65 9.04 -3.94 4.83
C ILE A 65 9.97 -2.74 4.70
N ASP A 66 10.58 -2.60 3.53
CA ASP A 66 11.37 -1.43 3.18
C ASP A 66 10.45 -0.23 2.93
N TYR A 67 10.69 0.85 3.67
CA TYR A 67 9.99 2.11 3.47
C TYR A 67 10.93 3.30 3.63
N GLN A 68 10.56 4.39 2.96
CA GLN A 68 11.26 5.66 3.03
C GLN A 68 10.25 6.78 3.33
N VAL A 69 10.71 7.77 4.10
CA VAL A 69 10.01 9.03 4.30
C VAL A 69 10.73 10.11 3.50
N GLY A 70 10.00 10.85 2.67
CA GLY A 70 10.61 11.83 1.78
C GLY A 70 9.59 12.64 0.99
N GLU A 71 10.07 13.48 0.08
CA GLU A 71 9.18 14.14 -0.87
C GLU A 71 8.69 13.12 -1.91
N ILE A 72 7.38 13.14 -2.17
CA ILE A 72 6.74 12.27 -3.16
C ILE A 72 6.13 13.16 -4.24
N GLU A 73 6.62 13.01 -5.47
CA GLU A 73 6.15 13.77 -6.64
C GLU A 73 4.95 13.11 -7.33
N SER A 74 4.86 11.78 -7.27
CA SER A 74 3.83 10.98 -7.94
C SER A 74 2.41 11.29 -7.45
N VAL A 75 2.26 11.77 -6.22
CA VAL A 75 0.97 12.13 -5.62
C VAL A 75 1.01 13.47 -4.90
N LYS A 76 0.04 14.34 -5.20
CA LYS A 76 -0.15 15.61 -4.44
C LYS A 76 -0.71 15.36 -3.03
N SER A 77 -1.61 14.39 -2.89
CA SER A 77 -2.17 13.89 -1.62
C SER A 77 -2.96 12.60 -1.86
N GLY A 78 -3.06 11.73 -0.85
CA GLY A 78 -3.80 10.47 -0.90
C GLY A 78 -2.86 9.25 -0.88
N THR A 79 -3.29 8.17 -1.51
CA THR A 79 -2.52 6.92 -1.60
C THR A 79 -2.56 6.40 -3.03
N SER A 80 -1.39 6.11 -3.60
CA SER A 80 -1.22 5.42 -4.87
C SER A 80 -0.73 3.99 -4.64
N LEU A 81 -1.20 3.08 -5.48
CA LEU A 81 -0.80 1.67 -5.49
C LEU A 81 -0.33 1.34 -6.91
N SER A 82 0.90 0.87 -7.08
CA SER A 82 1.48 0.58 -8.39
C SER A 82 2.18 -0.77 -8.40
N THR A 83 1.84 -1.63 -9.36
CA THR A 83 2.54 -2.89 -9.58
C THR A 83 3.92 -2.60 -10.16
N VAL A 84 4.97 -3.19 -9.58
CA VAL A 84 6.35 -2.93 -9.98
C VAL A 84 6.94 -4.18 -10.61
N SER A 85 7.56 -4.04 -11.79
CA SER A 85 8.34 -5.14 -12.41
C SER A 85 9.77 -5.17 -11.86
N LEU A 86 10.47 -6.31 -11.98
CA LEU A 86 11.81 -6.51 -11.41
C LEU A 86 12.83 -5.41 -11.78
N TRP A 87 12.70 -4.82 -12.98
CA TRP A 87 13.58 -3.77 -13.48
C TRP A 87 13.39 -2.41 -12.78
N ALA A 88 12.20 -2.15 -12.26
CA ALA A 88 11.88 -0.88 -11.59
C ALA A 88 12.30 -0.87 -10.10
N ARG A 89 12.62 -2.03 -9.51
CA ARG A 89 13.15 -2.13 -8.13
C ARG A 89 14.44 -1.32 -7.94
N LEU A 90 15.28 -1.22 -8.96
CA LEU A 90 16.53 -0.45 -8.94
C LEU A 90 16.32 1.08 -8.88
N PHE A 91 15.16 1.57 -9.31
CA PHE A 91 14.87 3.01 -9.35
C PHE A 91 13.91 3.48 -8.25
N ALA A 92 13.18 2.58 -7.61
CA ALA A 92 12.19 2.94 -6.59
C ALA A 92 12.79 3.25 -5.20
N LEU A 93 14.11 3.07 -5.02
CA LEU A 93 14.84 3.23 -3.75
C LEU A 93 16.11 4.09 -3.88
N LEU A 94 16.32 4.74 -5.03
CA LEU A 94 17.37 5.75 -5.27
C LEU A 94 16.74 7.14 -5.32
#